data_AF-A0AAN8LTY4-F1
#
_entry.id   AF-A0AAN8LTY4-F1
#
_cell.length_a   1.000
_cell.length_b   1.000
_cell.length_c   1.000
_cell.angle_alpha   90.00
_cell.angle_beta   90.00
_cell.angle_gamma   90.00
#
_symmetry.space_group_name_H-M   'P 1'
#
loop_
_entity.id
_entity.type
_entity.pdbx_description
1 polymer ?
#
loop_
_entity_poly.entity_id
_entity_poly.type
_entity_poly.pdbx_seq_one_letter_code
_entity_poly.pdbx_strand_id
1 'polypeptide(L)'
;MGYRSRSSFKLIQLNRKFQFLQKARALVDLCAAPGGVPIKAIPSVVALIEDITTEKCRQALRKALQTWKVDVVLNDGAPNVGANCVHDAFSQAHLTLMALKLACDFLAKGGTSVTKVFRSKDYQPLLWIFQQFFKKVQATKPQASRNESAEIFVICQDKIDKFFDPKHAFKEVEVQAKAIKDLVHVKKPKAEGYTDGDLTLYHTFSTTAFLKADNPVDFMSKANEITFDNTELESHEATSDEVKECCCDIKVLGRKELRMLLIWRSKRRRYLAKKLKD
;
A
#
# COMPACT_ATOMS: atom_id res chain seq x y z
N MET A 1 -17.92 -4.95 -17.70
CA MET A 1 -16.43 -5.02 -17.78
C MET A 1 -15.99 -6.37 -17.25
N GLY A 2 -15.23 -7.15 -18.02
CA GLY A 2 -14.92 -8.58 -17.76
C GLY A 2 -13.62 -8.88 -17.01
N TYR A 3 -13.16 -8.01 -16.11
CA TYR A 3 -11.95 -8.27 -15.29
C TYR A 3 -12.31 -8.87 -13.92
N ARG A 4 -11.48 -9.80 -13.42
CA ARG A 4 -11.73 -10.54 -12.17
C ARG A 4 -11.52 -9.71 -10.89
N SER A 5 -10.79 -8.59 -10.95
CA SER A 5 -10.49 -7.76 -9.78
C SER A 5 -10.26 -6.28 -10.15
N ARG A 6 -10.55 -5.38 -9.19
CA ARG A 6 -10.17 -3.96 -9.28
C ARG A 6 -8.65 -3.76 -9.32
N SER A 7 -7.85 -4.70 -8.82
CA SER A 7 -6.38 -4.64 -8.90
C SER A 7 -5.87 -4.70 -10.34
N SER A 8 -6.62 -5.27 -11.29
CA SER A 8 -6.25 -5.32 -12.71
C SER A 8 -6.05 -3.92 -13.31
N PHE A 9 -6.80 -2.91 -12.85
CA PHE A 9 -6.63 -1.53 -13.32
C PHE A 9 -5.30 -0.91 -12.90
N LYS A 10 -4.74 -1.32 -11.75
CA LYS A 10 -3.42 -0.88 -11.30
C LYS A 10 -2.36 -1.34 -12.30
N LEU A 11 -2.37 -2.63 -12.66
CA LEU A 11 -1.42 -3.19 -13.63
C LEU A 11 -1.54 -2.53 -15.01
N ILE A 12 -2.77 -2.29 -15.49
CA ILE A 12 -3.00 -1.58 -16.76
C ILE A 12 -2.39 -0.17 -16.72
N GLN A 13 -2.60 0.58 -15.64
CA GLN A 13 -2.05 1.92 -15.48
C GLN A 13 -0.52 1.92 -15.39
N LEU A 14 0.06 0.97 -14.64
CA LEU A 14 1.51 0.80 -14.58
C LEU A 14 2.07 0.47 -15.97
N ASN A 15 1.48 -0.48 -16.69
CA ASN A 15 1.95 -0.86 -18.01
C ASN A 15 1.80 0.26 -19.05
N ARG A 16 0.78 1.12 -18.95
CA ARG A 16 0.67 2.32 -19.80
C ARG A 16 1.84 3.28 -19.60
N LYS A 17 2.32 3.42 -18.36
CA LYS A 17 3.40 4.34 -18.00
C LYS A 17 4.80 3.77 -18.28
N PHE A 18 5.02 2.48 -18.07
CA PHE A 18 6.36 1.87 -18.12
C PHE A 18 6.58 0.87 -19.25
N GLN A 19 5.51 0.49 -19.96
CA GLN A 19 5.56 -0.33 -21.18
C GLN A 19 6.33 -1.66 -21.06
N PHE A 20 6.16 -2.38 -19.95
CA PHE A 20 6.90 -3.62 -19.68
C PHE A 20 6.22 -4.89 -20.21
N LEU A 21 4.94 -4.86 -20.61
CA LEU A 21 4.24 -6.05 -21.12
C LEU A 21 4.24 -6.17 -22.65
N GLN A 22 4.40 -5.07 -23.39
CA GLN A 22 4.19 -5.04 -24.85
C GLN A 22 5.19 -5.93 -25.61
N LYS A 23 6.39 -6.12 -25.06
CA LYS A 23 7.45 -6.95 -25.65
C LYS A 23 7.71 -8.24 -24.86
N ALA A 24 6.98 -8.45 -23.76
CA ALA A 24 7.18 -9.62 -22.91
C ALA A 24 6.60 -10.86 -23.60
N ARG A 25 7.41 -11.92 -23.69
CA ARG A 25 7.02 -13.22 -24.22
C ARG A 25 6.59 -14.17 -23.11
N ALA A 26 7.26 -14.08 -21.96
CA ALA A 26 6.96 -14.88 -20.79
C ALA A 26 6.99 -14.01 -19.53
N LEU A 27 6.06 -14.27 -18.61
CA LEU A 27 5.99 -13.61 -17.31
C LEU A 27 5.69 -14.60 -16.20
N VAL A 28 6.16 -14.29 -14.99
CA VAL A 28 5.71 -14.94 -13.75
C VAL A 28 4.93 -13.91 -12.93
N ASP A 29 3.75 -14.31 -12.45
CA ASP A 29 2.93 -13.52 -11.52
C ASP A 29 2.93 -14.18 -10.14
N LEU A 30 3.60 -13.55 -9.19
CA LEU A 30 3.75 -14.01 -7.81
C LEU A 30 2.60 -13.46 -6.95
N CYS A 31 2.10 -14.31 -6.04
CA CYS A 31 1.02 -13.94 -5.12
C CYS A 31 -0.26 -13.44 -5.83
N ALA A 32 -0.60 -14.02 -6.99
CA ALA A 32 -1.72 -13.60 -7.83
C ALA A 32 -3.12 -13.94 -7.25
N ALA A 33 -3.19 -14.74 -6.18
CA ALA A 33 -4.43 -15.21 -5.61
C ALA A 33 -5.22 -14.04 -4.97
N PRO A 34 -6.52 -13.88 -5.27
CA PRO A 34 -7.31 -12.76 -4.74
C PRO A 34 -7.73 -13.03 -3.30
N GLY A 35 -6.88 -12.66 -2.33
CA GLY A 35 -7.23 -12.77 -0.90
C GLY A 35 -7.28 -14.21 -0.39
N GLY A 36 -6.31 -15.03 -0.78
CA GLY A 36 -6.13 -16.38 -0.24
C GLY A 36 -7.03 -17.47 -0.87
N VAL A 37 -7.89 -17.13 -1.83
CA VAL A 37 -8.69 -18.14 -2.55
C VAL A 37 -7.98 -18.63 -3.82
N PRO A 38 -8.15 -19.91 -4.21
CA PRO A 38 -7.59 -20.44 -5.45
C PRO A 38 -8.09 -19.67 -6.68
N ILE A 39 -7.17 -19.41 -7.61
CA ILE A 39 -7.51 -18.81 -8.90
C ILE A 39 -8.15 -19.90 -9.77
N LYS A 40 -9.38 -19.66 -10.26
CA LYS A 40 -9.99 -20.52 -11.30
C LYS A 40 -9.06 -20.60 -12.50
N ALA A 41 -8.86 -21.79 -13.05
CA ALA A 41 -8.01 -22.02 -14.20
C ALA A 41 -8.27 -20.99 -15.31
N ILE A 42 -7.18 -20.46 -15.87
CA ILE A 42 -7.21 -19.53 -16.99
C ILE A 42 -6.59 -20.26 -18.18
N PRO A 43 -7.27 -20.34 -19.34
CA PRO A 43 -6.69 -20.94 -20.53
C PRO A 43 -5.31 -20.35 -20.83
N SER A 44 -4.37 -21.21 -21.21
CA SER A 44 -2.98 -20.83 -21.55
C SER A 44 -2.17 -20.22 -20.40
N VAL A 45 -2.62 -20.34 -19.15
CA VAL A 45 -1.85 -19.96 -17.97
C VAL A 45 -1.52 -21.20 -17.14
N VAL A 46 -0.24 -21.40 -16.85
CA VAL A 46 0.21 -22.41 -15.89
C VAL A 46 0.07 -21.82 -14.49
N ALA A 47 -0.81 -22.40 -13.67
CA ALA A 47 -1.01 -21.99 -12.29
C ALA A 47 -0.26 -22.93 -11.34
N LEU A 48 0.55 -22.35 -10.45
CA LEU A 48 1.26 -23.08 -9.39
C LEU A 48 0.73 -22.60 -8.04
N ILE A 49 0.32 -23.53 -7.18
CA ILE A 49 -0.11 -23.24 -5.80
C ILE A 49 1.04 -23.66 -4.89
N GLU A 50 1.91 -22.71 -4.56
CA GLU A 50 3.09 -22.93 -3.74
C GLU A 50 3.37 -21.70 -2.87
N ASP A 51 4.09 -21.90 -1.77
CA ASP A 51 4.61 -20.81 -0.94
C ASP A 51 5.94 -20.32 -1.51
N ILE A 52 5.98 -19.05 -1.94
CA ILE A 52 7.14 -18.41 -2.57
C ILE A 52 8.38 -18.34 -1.67
N THR A 53 8.21 -18.53 -0.36
CA THR A 53 9.31 -18.55 0.61
C THR A 53 10.08 -19.88 0.61
N THR A 54 9.50 -20.94 0.02
CA THR A 54 10.03 -22.31 0.08
C THR A 54 10.86 -22.69 -1.15
N GLU A 55 11.80 -23.63 -0.98
CA GLU A 55 12.55 -24.20 -2.10
C GLU A 55 11.64 -25.02 -3.04
N LYS A 56 10.53 -25.56 -2.52
CA LYS A 56 9.53 -26.28 -3.31
C LYS A 56 8.95 -25.39 -4.42
N CYS A 57 8.59 -24.15 -4.10
CA CYS A 57 8.14 -23.18 -5.12
C CYS A 57 9.21 -22.93 -6.18
N ARG A 58 10.47 -22.75 -5.76
CA ARG A 58 11.59 -22.58 -6.69
C ARG A 58 11.75 -23.77 -7.64
N GLN A 59 11.64 -24.99 -7.12
CA GLN A 59 11.71 -26.21 -7.93
C GLN A 59 10.51 -26.32 -8.89
N ALA A 60 9.31 -25.97 -8.44
CA ALA A 60 8.12 -25.94 -9.28
C ALA A 60 8.26 -24.93 -10.45
N LEU A 61 8.79 -23.73 -10.17
CA LEU A 61 9.11 -22.74 -11.19
C LEU A 61 10.17 -23.24 -12.17
N ARG A 62 11.26 -23.87 -11.70
CA ARG A 62 12.27 -24.50 -12.57
C ARG A 62 11.66 -25.57 -13.47
N LYS A 63 10.74 -26.40 -12.95
CA LYS A 63 10.08 -27.43 -13.74
C LYS A 63 9.17 -26.82 -14.82
N ALA A 64 8.42 -25.77 -14.47
CA ALA A 64 7.50 -25.11 -15.39
C ALA A 64 8.23 -24.31 -16.48
N LEU A 65 9.29 -23.58 -16.12
CA LEU A 65 10.06 -22.74 -17.04
C LEU A 65 11.17 -23.50 -17.76
N GLN A 66 11.59 -24.65 -17.24
CA GLN A 66 12.72 -25.45 -17.75
C GLN A 66 13.98 -24.57 -17.86
N THR A 67 14.48 -24.35 -19.08
CA THR A 67 15.64 -23.52 -19.38
C THR A 67 15.30 -22.06 -19.66
N TRP A 68 14.01 -21.72 -19.78
CA TRP A 68 13.57 -20.37 -20.12
C TRP A 68 13.72 -19.42 -18.94
N LYS A 69 14.10 -18.19 -19.26
CA LYS A 69 13.98 -17.03 -18.37
C LYS A 69 12.76 -16.21 -18.78
N VAL A 70 12.18 -15.50 -17.83
CA VAL A 70 11.03 -14.62 -18.09
C VAL A 70 11.47 -13.18 -18.31
N ASP A 71 10.66 -12.43 -19.06
CA ASP A 71 10.90 -11.02 -19.35
C ASP A 71 10.36 -10.12 -18.23
N VAL A 72 9.31 -10.58 -17.56
CA VAL A 72 8.61 -9.85 -16.50
C VAL A 72 8.33 -10.74 -15.29
N VAL A 73 8.58 -10.21 -14.09
CA VAL A 73 8.07 -10.77 -12.85
C VAL A 73 7.15 -9.75 -12.19
N LEU A 74 5.93 -10.16 -11.87
CA LEU A 74 4.95 -9.36 -11.13
C LEU A 74 4.83 -9.89 -9.70
N ASN A 75 4.61 -9.00 -8.74
CA ASN A 75 4.28 -9.35 -7.36
C ASN A 75 3.28 -8.35 -6.80
N ASP A 76 2.03 -8.77 -6.61
CA ASP A 76 0.99 -7.98 -5.93
C ASP A 76 0.75 -8.46 -4.49
N GLY A 77 1.64 -9.31 -3.95
CA GLY A 77 1.51 -9.94 -2.65
C GLY A 77 1.42 -8.95 -1.50
N ALA A 78 0.51 -9.23 -0.57
CA ALA A 78 0.38 -8.55 0.70
C ALA A 78 0.08 -9.58 1.80
N PRO A 79 0.61 -9.41 3.02
CA PRO A 79 0.23 -10.26 4.15
C PRO A 79 -1.24 -10.04 4.51
N ASN A 80 -1.80 -10.95 5.31
CA ASN A 80 -3.06 -10.70 5.99
C ASN A 80 -2.86 -9.52 6.93
N VAL A 81 -3.34 -8.35 6.52
CA VAL A 81 -3.19 -7.11 7.28
C VAL A 81 -4.08 -7.22 8.52
N GLY A 82 -3.48 -7.05 9.70
CA GLY A 82 -4.14 -7.15 11.00
C GLY A 82 -4.06 -5.85 11.79
N ALA A 83 -4.11 -5.94 13.12
CA ALA A 83 -4.06 -4.76 13.99
C ALA A 83 -2.64 -4.19 14.17
N ASN A 84 -1.58 -5.00 13.99
CA ASN A 84 -0.21 -4.57 14.25
C ASN A 84 0.50 -4.12 12.96
N CYS A 85 0.40 -2.83 12.67
CA CYS A 85 0.97 -2.21 11.48
C CYS A 85 2.49 -2.43 11.32
N VAL A 86 3.24 -2.50 12.43
CA VAL A 86 4.70 -2.71 12.39
C VAL A 86 5.02 -4.13 11.94
N HIS A 87 4.31 -5.11 12.50
CA HIS A 87 4.44 -6.50 12.09
C HIS A 87 4.04 -6.69 10.62
N ASP A 88 2.93 -6.09 10.20
CA ASP A 88 2.44 -6.20 8.82
C ASP A 88 3.41 -5.59 7.81
N ALA A 89 3.99 -4.42 8.14
CA ALA A 89 5.02 -3.80 7.31
C ALA A 89 6.28 -4.67 7.19
N PHE A 90 6.70 -5.30 8.30
CA PHE A 90 7.85 -6.21 8.29
C PHE A 90 7.56 -7.47 7.47
N SER A 91 6.41 -8.10 7.65
CA SER A 91 5.99 -9.26 6.85
C SER A 91 5.91 -8.93 5.37
N GLN A 92 5.43 -7.73 5.02
CA GLN A 92 5.39 -7.26 3.64
C GLN A 92 6.80 -7.06 3.05
N ALA A 93 7.71 -6.45 3.81
CA ALA A 93 9.10 -6.28 3.39
C ALA A 93 9.80 -7.63 3.18
N HIS A 94 9.59 -8.58 4.09
CA HIS A 94 10.11 -9.94 3.97
C HIS A 94 9.56 -10.64 2.71
N LEU A 95 8.25 -10.59 2.48
CA LEU A 95 7.61 -11.16 1.29
C LEU A 95 8.19 -10.55 -0.01
N THR A 96 8.41 -9.24 -0.01
CA THR A 96 9.00 -8.50 -1.12
C THR A 96 10.43 -8.97 -1.43
N LEU A 97 11.23 -9.23 -0.41
CA LEU A 97 12.60 -9.75 -0.57
C LEU A 97 12.60 -11.18 -1.13
N MET A 98 11.66 -12.02 -0.68
CA MET A 98 11.52 -13.37 -1.23
C MET A 98 11.08 -13.36 -2.69
N ALA A 99 10.16 -12.45 -3.05
CA ALA A 99 9.77 -12.22 -4.44
C ALA A 99 10.95 -11.72 -5.29
N LEU A 100 11.76 -10.78 -4.77
CA LEU A 100 12.98 -10.31 -5.43
C LEU A 100 13.97 -11.46 -5.66
N LYS A 101 14.17 -12.32 -4.67
CA LYS A 101 15.07 -13.48 -4.77
C LYS A 101 14.66 -14.40 -5.93
N LEU A 102 13.37 -14.73 -6.03
CA LEU A 102 12.85 -15.50 -7.16
C LEU A 102 13.00 -14.73 -8.48
N ALA A 103 12.73 -13.43 -8.49
CA ALA A 103 12.94 -12.60 -9.68
C ALA A 103 14.40 -12.67 -10.16
N CYS A 104 15.37 -12.55 -9.24
CA CYS A 104 16.79 -12.67 -9.61
C CYS A 104 17.14 -14.03 -10.21
N ASP A 105 16.51 -15.11 -9.75
CA ASP A 105 16.76 -16.45 -10.28
C ASP A 105 16.15 -16.68 -11.66
N PHE A 106 14.94 -16.16 -11.94
CA PHE A 106 14.16 -16.53 -13.14
C PHE A 106 14.04 -15.43 -14.19
N LEU A 107 14.30 -14.17 -13.84
CA LEU A 107 14.22 -13.05 -14.76
C LEU A 107 15.46 -13.01 -15.68
N ALA A 108 15.22 -12.78 -16.97
CA ALA A 108 16.27 -12.60 -17.97
C ALA A 108 17.08 -11.33 -17.71
N LYS A 109 18.31 -11.28 -18.24
CA LYS A 109 19.10 -10.04 -18.28
C LYS A 109 18.31 -8.97 -19.04
N GLY A 110 18.24 -7.76 -18.50
CA GLY A 110 17.41 -6.70 -19.07
C GLY A 110 15.92 -6.80 -18.73
N GLY A 111 15.47 -7.87 -18.06
CA GLY A 111 14.06 -8.05 -17.69
C GLY A 111 13.57 -7.03 -16.64
N THR A 112 12.25 -6.97 -16.47
CA THR A 112 11.57 -6.06 -15.54
C THR A 112 10.93 -6.81 -14.37
N SER A 113 11.08 -6.30 -13.16
CA SER A 113 10.31 -6.72 -11.98
C SER A 113 9.40 -5.60 -11.51
N VAL A 114 8.14 -5.93 -11.19
CA VAL A 114 7.15 -4.99 -10.65
C VAL A 114 6.63 -5.57 -9.34
N THR A 115 6.84 -4.85 -8.24
CA THR A 115 6.45 -5.32 -6.92
C THR A 115 5.66 -4.29 -6.13
N LYS A 116 4.63 -4.74 -5.42
CA LYS A 116 3.99 -3.98 -4.34
C LYS A 116 4.95 -3.87 -3.17
N VAL A 117 4.99 -2.69 -2.56
CA VAL A 117 5.71 -2.35 -1.33
C VAL A 117 4.78 -1.51 -0.43
N PHE A 118 4.87 -1.65 0.88
CA PHE A 118 4.20 -0.72 1.80
C PHE A 118 5.15 0.41 2.19
N ARG A 119 4.64 1.64 2.17
CA ARG A 119 5.37 2.80 2.69
C ARG A 119 5.55 2.62 4.20
N SER A 120 6.74 2.18 4.60
CA SER A 120 7.16 1.97 5.99
C SER A 120 8.60 2.41 6.19
N LYS A 121 9.13 2.23 7.40
CA LYS A 121 10.55 2.46 7.71
C LYS A 121 11.52 1.63 6.84
N ASP A 122 11.06 0.48 6.34
CA ASP A 122 11.86 -0.47 5.57
C ASP A 122 11.83 -0.20 4.06
N TYR A 123 11.02 0.77 3.62
CA TYR A 123 10.89 1.16 2.21
C TYR A 123 12.22 1.60 1.58
N GLN A 124 12.96 2.50 2.24
CA GLN A 124 14.20 3.04 1.70
C GLN A 124 15.31 1.98 1.59
N PRO A 125 15.53 1.11 2.61
CA PRO A 125 16.39 -0.06 2.48
C PRO A 125 16.02 -0.97 1.30
N LEU A 126 14.73 -1.27 1.11
CA LEU A 126 14.28 -2.11 -0.02
C LEU A 126 14.63 -1.50 -1.37
N LEU A 127 14.42 -0.20 -1.55
CA LEU A 127 14.77 0.50 -2.79
C LEU A 127 16.27 0.42 -3.09
N TRP A 128 17.11 0.62 -2.05
CA TRP A 128 18.55 0.51 -2.19
C TRP A 128 18.97 -0.91 -2.63
N ILE A 129 18.35 -1.94 -2.05
CA ILE A 129 18.59 -3.34 -2.45
C ILE A 129 18.23 -3.55 -3.92
N PHE A 130 17.06 -3.06 -4.37
CA PHE A 130 16.65 -3.20 -5.77
C PHE A 130 17.63 -2.52 -6.73
N GLN A 131 18.16 -1.35 -6.36
CA GLN A 131 19.15 -0.63 -7.18
C GLN A 131 20.45 -1.42 -7.38
N GLN A 132 20.73 -2.42 -6.53
CA GLN A 132 21.87 -3.30 -6.74
C GLN A 132 21.67 -4.27 -7.92
N PHE A 133 20.42 -4.62 -8.24
CA PHE A 133 20.08 -5.64 -9.25
C PHE A 133 19.49 -5.07 -10.54
N PHE A 134 19.11 -3.80 -10.56
CA PHE A 134 18.40 -3.20 -11.69
C PHE A 134 18.99 -1.82 -12.02
N LYS A 135 19.12 -1.51 -13.31
CA LYS A 135 19.66 -0.18 -13.71
C LYS A 135 18.71 0.95 -13.36
N LYS A 136 17.39 0.70 -13.38
CA LYS A 136 16.38 1.73 -13.14
C LYS A 136 15.33 1.23 -12.15
N VAL A 137 15.23 1.92 -11.01
CA VAL A 137 14.25 1.62 -9.96
C VAL A 137 13.39 2.85 -9.74
N GLN A 138 12.08 2.74 -9.98
CA GLN A 138 11.13 3.85 -9.86
C GLN A 138 9.92 3.42 -9.04
N ALA A 139 9.56 4.20 -8.02
CA ALA A 139 8.35 3.97 -7.26
C ALA A 139 7.19 4.83 -7.79
N THR A 140 5.99 4.27 -7.86
CA THR A 140 4.79 5.01 -8.26
C THR A 140 3.56 4.41 -7.58
N LYS A 141 2.59 5.25 -7.26
CA LYS A 141 1.26 4.82 -6.81
C LYS A 141 0.28 5.02 -7.97
N PRO A 142 -0.28 3.96 -8.57
CA PRO A 142 -1.25 4.10 -9.65
C PRO A 142 -2.54 4.74 -9.14
N GLN A 143 -3.26 5.47 -10.00
CA GLN A 143 -4.51 6.15 -9.63
C GLN A 143 -5.61 5.18 -9.16
N ALA A 144 -5.58 3.94 -9.63
CA ALA A 144 -6.50 2.88 -9.21
C ALA A 144 -6.19 2.33 -7.80
N SER A 145 -5.08 2.75 -7.17
CA SER A 145 -4.80 2.44 -5.77
C SER A 145 -5.67 3.29 -4.85
N ARG A 146 -6.13 2.69 -3.74
CA ARG A 146 -6.81 3.42 -2.67
C ARG A 146 -5.87 4.48 -2.08
N ASN A 147 -6.38 5.68 -1.81
CA ASN A 147 -5.57 6.79 -1.30
C ASN A 147 -5.06 6.48 0.11
N GLU A 148 -5.89 5.82 0.92
CA GLU A 148 -5.66 5.46 2.31
C GLU A 148 -4.65 4.32 2.45
N SER A 149 -4.44 3.55 1.37
CA SER A 149 -3.52 2.43 1.39
C SER A 149 -2.06 2.90 1.46
N ALA A 150 -1.27 2.23 2.30
CA ALA A 150 0.17 2.37 2.33
C ALA A 150 0.87 1.80 1.08
N GLU A 151 0.14 1.14 0.17
CA GLU A 151 0.72 0.52 -1.02
C GLU A 151 1.33 1.55 -1.99
N ILE A 152 2.51 1.19 -2.47
CA ILE A 152 3.23 1.80 -3.59
C ILE A 152 3.80 0.67 -4.44
N PHE A 153 3.90 0.88 -5.75
CA PHE A 153 4.51 -0.10 -6.66
C PHE A 153 5.91 0.36 -7.03
N VAL A 154 6.86 -0.56 -6.97
CA VAL A 154 8.25 -0.31 -7.38
C VAL A 154 8.51 -1.05 -8.68
N ILE A 155 8.95 -0.31 -9.69
CA ILE A 155 9.23 -0.76 -11.05
C ILE A 155 10.73 -0.82 -11.21
N CYS A 156 11.25 -2.03 -11.36
CA CYS A 156 12.66 -2.34 -11.45
C CYS A 156 12.95 -2.82 -12.88
N GLN A 157 13.56 -1.97 -13.70
CA GLN A 157 13.85 -2.26 -15.11
C GLN A 157 15.34 -2.53 -15.33
N ASP A 158 15.61 -3.29 -16.38
CA ASP A 158 16.95 -3.66 -16.82
C ASP A 158 17.74 -4.43 -15.76
N LYS A 159 17.31 -5.67 -15.46
CA LYS A 159 18.07 -6.56 -14.56
C LYS A 159 19.53 -6.67 -14.97
N ILE A 160 20.41 -6.44 -14.01
CA ILE A 160 21.86 -6.58 -14.08
C ILE A 160 22.23 -8.00 -13.68
N ASP A 161 23.25 -8.54 -14.34
CA ASP A 161 23.79 -9.85 -14.02
C ASP A 161 24.80 -9.72 -12.87
N LYS A 162 24.32 -9.86 -11.63
CA LYS A 162 25.18 -9.95 -10.44
C LYS A 162 24.92 -11.30 -9.76
N PHE A 163 25.99 -12.01 -9.43
CA PHE A 163 25.92 -13.22 -8.62
C PHE A 163 25.48 -12.84 -7.20
N PHE A 164 24.34 -13.37 -6.74
CA PHE A 164 23.72 -12.96 -5.48
C PHE A 164 24.16 -13.85 -4.32
N ASP A 165 24.81 -13.28 -3.31
CA ASP A 165 24.85 -13.86 -1.96
C ASP A 165 23.89 -13.05 -1.04
N PRO A 166 22.71 -13.58 -0.70
CA PRO A 166 21.77 -12.93 0.19
C PRO A 166 22.41 -12.55 1.53
N LYS A 167 23.41 -13.29 2.03
CA LYS A 167 24.05 -12.99 3.32
C LYS A 167 24.88 -11.71 3.29
N HIS A 168 25.52 -11.40 2.17
CA HIS A 168 26.30 -10.17 2.01
C HIS A 168 25.42 -8.95 1.83
N ALA A 169 24.35 -9.05 1.03
CA ALA A 169 23.45 -7.93 0.79
C ALA A 169 22.74 -7.46 2.08
N PHE A 170 22.24 -8.37 2.93
CA PHE A 170 21.62 -7.96 4.19
C PHE A 170 22.62 -7.38 5.21
N LYS A 171 23.87 -7.88 5.21
CA LYS A 171 24.94 -7.38 6.09
C LYS A 171 25.45 -6.00 5.66
N GLU A 172 25.59 -5.74 4.36
CA GLU A 172 25.95 -4.41 3.84
C GLU A 172 24.84 -3.38 4.03
N VAL A 173 23.57 -3.79 3.91
CA VAL A 173 22.40 -2.93 4.18
C VAL A 173 22.37 -2.48 5.63
N GLU A 174 22.65 -3.38 6.58
CA GLU A 174 22.73 -3.02 8.01
C GLU A 174 23.89 -2.05 8.31
N VAL A 175 25.03 -2.24 7.65
CA VAL A 175 26.23 -1.38 7.81
C VAL A 175 26.00 0.00 7.20
N GLN A 176 25.45 0.09 5.99
CA GLN A 176 25.18 1.38 5.33
C GLN A 176 24.00 2.12 5.97
N ALA A 177 22.97 1.43 6.48
CA ALA A 177 21.88 2.06 7.21
C ALA A 177 22.35 2.72 8.52
N LYS A 178 23.40 2.19 9.17
CA LYS A 178 24.08 2.84 10.29
C LYS A 178 24.86 4.09 9.82
N ALA A 179 25.70 3.95 8.79
CA ALA A 179 26.52 5.06 8.29
C ALA A 179 25.70 6.25 7.77
N ILE A 180 24.55 6.00 7.13
CA ILE A 180 23.66 7.06 6.61
C ILE A 180 22.91 7.78 7.75
N LYS A 181 22.56 7.09 8.83
CA LYS A 181 21.98 7.73 10.03
C LYS A 181 22.93 8.75 10.66
N ASP A 182 24.23 8.48 10.62
CA ASP A 182 25.25 9.34 11.22
C ASP A 182 25.57 10.56 10.34
N LEU A 183 25.28 10.53 9.04
CA LEU A 183 25.62 11.58 8.07
C LEU A 183 24.49 12.60 7.80
N VAL A 184 23.24 12.29 8.13
CA VAL A 184 22.10 13.17 7.82
C VAL A 184 21.79 14.10 8.98
N HIS A 185 22.41 15.28 8.98
CA HIS A 185 21.92 16.42 9.75
C HIS A 185 20.50 16.81 9.29
N VAL A 186 19.58 16.85 10.25
CA VAL A 186 18.15 17.06 10.03
C VAL A 186 17.87 18.50 9.58
N LYS A 187 17.45 18.68 8.33
CA LYS A 187 16.56 19.79 7.92
C LYS A 187 15.35 19.22 7.19
N LYS A 188 14.17 19.37 7.82
CA LYS A 188 12.86 18.99 7.25
C LYS A 188 12.42 20.03 6.22
N PRO A 189 11.85 19.58 5.11
CA PRO A 189 10.40 19.73 4.96
C PRO A 189 9.77 18.35 4.82
N LYS A 190 8.82 18.02 5.69
CA LYS A 190 8.07 16.77 5.61
C LYS A 190 6.68 17.05 5.05
N ALA A 191 6.38 16.41 3.92
CA ALA A 191 5.04 15.94 3.63
C ALA A 191 4.70 14.85 4.66
N GLU A 192 3.58 15.00 5.34
CA GLU A 192 3.18 14.13 6.45
C GLU A 192 2.58 12.81 5.92
N GLY A 193 3.31 11.73 6.15
CA GLY A 193 2.74 10.42 6.43
C GLY A 193 2.65 10.22 7.95
N TYR A 194 1.81 9.26 8.33
CA TYR A 194 1.34 8.84 9.67
C TYR A 194 2.12 9.37 10.89
N THR A 195 1.38 9.88 11.87
CA THR A 195 1.85 10.25 13.21
C THR A 195 2.34 9.01 13.97
N ASP A 196 3.55 9.09 14.53
CA ASP A 196 4.11 8.09 15.43
C ASP A 196 3.18 7.87 16.63
N GLY A 197 2.80 6.61 16.89
CA GLY A 197 2.14 6.19 18.13
C GLY A 197 0.68 5.75 18.02
N ASP A 198 0.03 5.85 16.85
CA ASP A 198 -1.35 5.39 16.69
C ASP A 198 -1.38 3.89 16.29
N LEU A 199 -1.73 3.03 17.26
CA LEU A 199 -1.70 1.56 17.14
C LEU A 199 -2.97 0.97 16.50
N THR A 200 -3.92 1.80 16.07
CA THR A 200 -5.16 1.36 15.42
C THR A 200 -5.27 1.97 14.03
N LEU A 201 -5.76 1.21 13.04
CA LEU A 201 -6.04 1.71 11.67
C LEU A 201 -7.43 2.36 11.55
N TYR A 202 -8.25 2.19 12.60
CA TYR A 202 -9.62 2.67 12.66
C TYR A 202 -9.77 3.55 13.90
N HIS A 203 -9.95 4.85 13.66
CA HIS A 203 -10.14 5.83 14.71
C HIS A 203 -11.60 6.29 14.72
N THR A 204 -12.32 5.85 15.75
CA THR A 204 -13.65 6.37 16.07
C THR A 204 -13.49 7.55 17.02
N PHE A 205 -14.08 8.68 16.67
CA PHE A 205 -14.17 9.84 17.54
C PHE A 205 -15.62 10.21 17.78
N SER A 206 -15.90 10.96 18.84
CA SER A 206 -17.27 11.39 19.12
C SER A 206 -17.63 12.70 18.41
N THR A 207 -18.92 12.96 18.19
CA THR A 207 -19.39 14.23 17.65
C THR A 207 -18.97 15.40 18.53
N THR A 208 -18.97 15.25 19.86
CA THR A 208 -18.47 16.28 20.77
C THR A 208 -16.99 16.59 20.54
N ALA A 209 -16.16 15.57 20.35
CA ALA A 209 -14.73 15.75 20.04
C ALA A 209 -14.54 16.48 18.70
N PHE A 210 -15.30 16.12 17.67
CA PHE A 210 -15.28 16.80 16.38
C PHE A 210 -15.68 18.27 16.49
N LEU A 211 -16.73 18.59 17.26
CA LEU A 211 -17.16 19.98 17.47
C LEU A 211 -16.09 20.80 18.19
N LYS A 212 -15.38 20.22 19.17
CA LYS A 212 -14.35 20.90 19.96
C LYS A 212 -12.99 21.05 19.24
N ALA A 213 -12.69 20.22 18.26
CA ALA A 213 -11.41 20.22 17.56
C ALA A 213 -11.04 21.59 16.95
N ASP A 214 -9.81 22.05 17.18
CA ASP A 214 -9.32 23.34 16.65
C ASP A 214 -9.26 23.34 15.12
N ASN A 215 -8.73 22.26 14.54
CA ASN A 215 -8.67 22.07 13.09
C ASN A 215 -9.58 20.90 12.66
N PRO A 216 -10.78 21.18 12.12
CA PRO A 216 -11.73 20.14 11.74
C PRO A 216 -11.30 19.37 10.49
N VAL A 217 -10.46 19.94 9.63
CA VAL A 217 -9.96 19.26 8.42
C VAL A 217 -8.93 18.22 8.80
N ASP A 218 -7.99 18.59 9.68
CA ASP A 218 -7.03 17.64 10.25
C ASP A 218 -7.72 16.57 11.10
N PHE A 219 -8.77 16.94 11.86
CA PHE A 219 -9.57 15.96 12.60
C PHE A 219 -10.20 14.91 11.68
N MET A 220 -10.87 15.34 10.60
CA MET A 220 -11.48 14.41 9.64
C MET A 220 -10.43 13.59 8.87
N SER A 221 -9.23 14.14 8.66
CA SER A 221 -8.13 13.40 8.04
C SER A 221 -7.68 12.21 8.90
N LYS A 222 -7.89 12.28 10.22
CA LYS A 222 -7.57 11.24 11.21
C LYS A 222 -8.76 10.30 11.48
N ALA A 223 -9.98 10.82 11.58
CA ALA A 223 -11.19 10.03 11.86
C ALA A 223 -11.56 9.02 10.76
N ASN A 224 -11.92 7.80 11.15
CA ASN A 224 -12.61 6.83 10.30
C ASN A 224 -14.12 6.94 10.47
N GLU A 225 -14.55 7.18 11.70
CA GLU A 225 -15.97 7.29 12.08
C GLU A 225 -16.13 8.40 13.14
N ILE A 226 -17.26 9.10 13.06
CA ILE A 226 -17.70 10.08 14.06
C ILE A 226 -19.01 9.57 14.67
N THR A 227 -18.98 9.07 15.90
CA THR A 227 -20.17 8.56 16.58
C THR A 227 -20.93 9.66 17.29
N PHE A 228 -22.27 9.57 17.26
CA PHE A 228 -23.12 10.49 18.01
C PHE A 228 -23.15 10.09 19.48
N ASP A 229 -22.51 10.91 20.31
CA ASP A 229 -22.44 10.77 21.76
C ASP A 229 -23.45 11.65 22.51
N ASN A 230 -24.28 12.39 21.76
CA ASN A 230 -25.27 13.30 22.31
C ASN A 230 -26.58 13.19 21.52
N THR A 231 -27.64 12.71 22.18
CA THR A 231 -28.98 12.51 21.60
C THR A 231 -29.59 13.82 21.07
N GLU A 232 -29.26 14.97 21.65
CA GLU A 232 -29.71 16.28 21.16
C GLU A 232 -29.05 16.66 19.83
N LEU A 233 -27.78 16.31 19.63
CA LEU A 233 -27.09 16.54 18.35
C LEU A 233 -27.57 15.56 17.28
N GLU A 234 -27.89 14.33 17.66
CA GLU A 234 -28.36 13.27 16.78
C GLU A 234 -29.80 13.51 16.28
N SER A 235 -30.67 14.02 17.15
CA SER A 235 -32.10 14.27 16.84
C SER A 235 -32.40 15.68 16.32
N HIS A 236 -31.41 16.57 16.26
CA HIS A 236 -31.63 17.93 15.78
C HIS A 236 -32.04 17.97 14.30
N GLU A 237 -33.00 18.83 13.96
CA GLU A 237 -33.50 19.08 12.58
C GLU A 237 -32.43 19.37 11.51
N ALA A 238 -31.22 19.76 11.92
CA ALA A 238 -30.13 20.11 11.01
C ALA A 238 -29.18 18.93 10.77
N THR A 239 -29.33 17.85 11.54
CA THR A 239 -28.61 16.58 11.41
C THR A 239 -29.47 15.63 10.59
N SER A 240 -29.39 15.77 9.27
CA SER A 240 -30.09 14.89 8.34
C SER A 240 -29.51 13.47 8.37
N ASP A 241 -30.24 12.50 7.82
CA ASP A 241 -29.74 11.13 7.66
C ASP A 241 -28.47 11.08 6.80
N GLU A 242 -28.35 11.99 5.82
CA GLU A 242 -27.14 12.16 5.01
C GLU A 242 -25.92 12.57 5.86
N VAL A 243 -26.12 13.42 6.88
CA VAL A 243 -25.05 13.77 7.83
C VAL A 243 -24.67 12.57 8.70
N LYS A 244 -25.65 11.79 9.15
CA LYS A 244 -25.39 10.59 9.97
C LYS A 244 -24.62 9.54 9.18
N GLU A 245 -25.01 9.28 7.94
CA GLU A 245 -24.34 8.35 7.05
C GLU A 245 -22.90 8.82 6.73
N CYS A 246 -22.70 10.12 6.49
CA CYS A 246 -21.36 10.67 6.31
C CYS A 246 -20.47 10.49 7.55
N CYS A 247 -21.04 10.54 8.75
CA CYS A 247 -20.30 10.33 9.99
C CYS A 247 -19.89 8.86 10.20
N CYS A 248 -20.58 7.88 9.61
CA CYS A 248 -20.27 6.46 9.76
C CYS A 248 -18.96 6.05 9.05
N ASP A 249 -18.63 6.66 7.90
CA ASP A 249 -17.38 6.39 7.18
C ASP A 249 -16.83 7.68 6.55
N ILE A 250 -15.97 8.36 7.30
CA ILE A 250 -15.35 9.63 6.88
C ILE A 250 -14.37 9.42 5.73
N LYS A 251 -13.76 8.22 5.61
CA LYS A 251 -12.69 7.96 4.63
C LYS A 251 -13.20 7.76 3.21
N VAL A 252 -14.48 7.44 3.02
CA VAL A 252 -15.09 7.28 1.69
C VAL A 252 -15.66 8.58 1.12
N LEU A 253 -15.69 9.65 1.92
CA LEU A 253 -16.32 10.92 1.55
C LEU A 253 -15.56 11.69 0.47
N GLY A 254 -16.31 12.25 -0.47
CA GLY A 254 -15.79 13.20 -1.45
C GLY A 254 -15.70 14.62 -0.90
N ARG A 255 -15.17 15.54 -1.73
CA ARG A 255 -15.00 16.95 -1.37
C ARG A 255 -16.34 17.64 -1.02
N LYS A 256 -17.45 17.20 -1.63
CA LYS A 256 -18.78 17.78 -1.42
C LYS A 256 -19.30 17.41 -0.03
N GLU A 257 -19.17 16.15 0.33
CA GLU A 257 -19.64 15.56 1.59
C GLU A 257 -18.79 16.08 2.77
N LEU A 258 -17.46 16.17 2.60
CA LEU A 258 -16.58 16.79 3.60
C LEU A 258 -16.92 18.26 3.86
N ARG A 259 -17.26 19.04 2.81
CA ARG A 259 -17.74 20.42 2.99
C ARG A 259 -19.07 20.46 3.74
N MET A 260 -19.98 19.54 3.45
CA MET A 260 -21.25 19.45 4.15
C MET A 260 -21.05 19.24 5.65
N LEU A 261 -20.16 18.32 6.06
CA LEU A 261 -19.83 18.09 7.47
C LEU A 261 -19.23 19.33 8.15
N LEU A 262 -18.37 20.09 7.47
CA LEU A 262 -17.80 21.34 8.01
C LEU A 262 -18.86 22.42 8.23
N ILE A 263 -19.81 22.55 7.29
CA ILE A 263 -20.93 23.49 7.38
C ILE A 263 -21.86 23.08 8.53
N TRP A 264 -22.21 21.79 8.62
CA TRP A 264 -22.99 21.23 9.71
C TRP A 264 -22.35 21.53 11.07
N ARG A 265 -21.05 21.20 11.23
CA ARG A 265 -20.27 21.50 12.44
C ARG A 265 -20.35 22.97 12.85
N SER A 266 -20.21 23.88 11.89
CA SER A 266 -20.26 25.33 12.14
C SER A 266 -21.64 25.80 12.60
N LYS A 267 -22.72 25.15 12.14
CA LYS A 267 -24.09 25.41 12.63
C LYS A 267 -24.28 24.86 14.05
N ARG A 268 -23.83 23.64 14.34
CA ARG A 268 -23.96 23.01 15.66
C ARG A 268 -23.18 23.73 16.75
N ARG A 269 -21.94 24.17 16.47
CA ARG A 269 -21.16 24.99 17.41
C ARG A 269 -21.88 26.29 17.80
N ARG A 270 -22.49 26.97 16.82
CA ARG A 270 -23.26 28.20 17.08
C ARG A 270 -24.52 27.95 17.90
N TYR A 271 -25.21 26.84 17.64
CA TYR A 271 -26.38 26.43 18.42
C TYR A 271 -26.01 26.18 19.90
N LEU A 272 -25.00 25.35 20.15
CA LEU A 272 -24.53 25.07 21.51
C LEU A 272 -24.03 26.33 22.24
N ALA A 273 -23.34 27.23 21.53
CA ALA A 273 -22.85 28.47 22.11
C ALA A 273 -23.97 29.47 22.46
N LYS A 274 -25.12 29.43 21.78
CA LYS A 274 -26.31 30.22 22.16
C LYS A 274 -26.97 29.63 23.41
N LYS A 275 -27.17 28.31 23.43
CA LYS A 275 -27.78 27.60 24.55
C LYS A 275 -26.99 27.70 25.87
N LEU A 276 -25.67 27.91 25.82
CA LEU A 276 -24.82 28.13 26.99
C LEU A 276 -24.87 29.56 27.53
N LYS A 277 -25.47 30.51 26.80
CA LYS A 277 -25.65 31.91 27.19
C LYS A 277 -27.06 32.21 27.73
N ASP A 278 -27.99 31.29 27.50
CA ASP A 278 -29.36 31.30 28.00
C ASP A 278 -29.42 30.46 29.29
#